data_AF-A0A7S3WUH9-F1
#
_entry.id   AF-A0A7S3WUH9-F1
#
_cell.length_a   1.000
_cell.length_b   1.000
_cell.length_c   1.000
_cell.angle_alpha   90.00
_cell.angle_beta   90.00
_cell.angle_gamma   90.00
#
_symmetry.space_group_name_H-M   'P 1'
#
loop_
_entity.id
_entity.type
_entity.pdbx_description
1 polymer ?
#
loop_
_entity_poly.entity_id
_entity_poly.type
_entity_poly.pdbx_seq_one_letter_code
_entity_poly.pdbx_strand_id
1 'polypeptide(L)'
;GRPRSAESPKPAAAEAESPTAGAPSDGANGDGKPVPAGRARRSHHPPRRLEEEEEGKQLGKPKPPKPPPLKPPLQPPLQKQSSVGSTSDASTERASSPTPLIKDRCGQGFCLLNNVAIAAKYALLQHAAAVRRVAIIDWDLHHGNGTEEIVRSWGCDNVLYASLHGAEQFFYPETGTALQLEPTLVNVPLARGTPPDEYLAAFDRYVVPAIDAFRPDLLLLSCGFDAHRDDAPDLSGFIRLEVETYTALTARAAALAKRHCGGRLLSLLEGGYNLDALEKNAEAHVVELVHQAAPPPPPAEPTPFAPPPAAAVAAVAAGAAAAAMSR
;
A
#
# COMPACT_ATOMS: atom_id res chain seq x y z
N GLY A 1 7.04 -72.65 21.02
CA GLY A 1 6.08 -72.71 22.14
C GLY A 1 4.93 -71.76 21.86
N ARG A 2 3.73 -72.06 22.38
CA ARG A 2 2.47 -71.28 22.21
C ARG A 2 2.24 -70.38 23.47
N PRO A 3 1.13 -69.63 23.64
CA PRO A 3 1.10 -68.16 23.44
C PRO A 3 0.52 -67.38 24.66
N ARG A 4 0.16 -66.09 24.47
CA ARG A 4 -1.06 -65.36 24.94
C ARG A 4 -0.94 -63.87 24.49
N SER A 5 -1.87 -63.11 23.92
CA SER A 5 -3.34 -63.08 23.75
C SER A 5 -4.19 -62.44 24.86
N ALA A 6 -4.68 -61.20 24.63
CA ALA A 6 -5.97 -60.59 25.02
C ALA A 6 -5.88 -59.07 24.67
N GLU A 7 -6.64 -58.51 23.71
CA GLU A 7 -8.08 -58.19 23.67
C GLU A 7 -8.49 -56.85 24.32
N SER A 8 -9.24 -56.05 23.55
CA SER A 8 -9.95 -54.84 23.99
C SER A 8 -11.30 -55.19 24.63
N PRO A 9 -12.01 -54.24 25.26
CA PRO A 9 -13.17 -53.70 24.53
C PRO A 9 -13.52 -52.23 24.83
N LYS A 10 -14.41 -51.69 23.98
CA LYS A 10 -15.16 -50.44 24.16
C LYS A 10 -16.64 -50.80 24.45
N PRO A 11 -17.30 -50.17 25.41
CA PRO A 11 -18.70 -49.71 25.21
C PRO A 11 -18.92 -48.33 25.89
N ALA A 12 -20.06 -47.63 25.79
CA ALA A 12 -21.17 -47.59 24.83
C ALA A 12 -21.92 -46.24 25.06
N ALA A 13 -22.92 -45.92 24.23
CA ALA A 13 -23.79 -44.76 24.42
C ALA A 13 -25.17 -45.17 24.98
N ALA A 14 -25.84 -44.25 25.68
CA ALA A 14 -27.29 -44.22 25.93
C ALA A 14 -27.66 -42.75 26.28
N GLU A 15 -28.56 -42.12 25.51
CA GLU A 15 -29.96 -41.81 25.88
C GLU A 15 -30.08 -40.68 26.93
N ALA A 16 -30.50 -39.46 26.56
CA ALA A 16 -31.84 -39.01 26.11
C ALA A 16 -32.80 -38.73 27.27
N GLU A 17 -33.14 -37.46 27.49
CA GLU A 17 -34.49 -37.04 27.92
C GLU A 17 -34.72 -35.54 27.71
N SER A 18 -35.90 -35.21 27.19
CA SER A 18 -36.60 -33.93 27.31
C SER A 18 -37.97 -34.23 27.91
N PRO A 19 -38.62 -33.32 28.65
CA PRO A 19 -39.74 -32.64 27.98
C PRO A 19 -40.15 -31.25 28.53
N THR A 20 -41.05 -30.60 27.77
CA THR A 20 -42.05 -29.57 28.16
C THR A 20 -41.56 -28.23 28.75
N ALA A 21 -41.80 -27.06 28.15
CA ALA A 21 -43.05 -26.39 27.70
C ALA A 21 -43.80 -25.63 28.82
N GLY A 22 -43.92 -24.30 28.66
CA GLY A 22 -44.63 -23.42 29.60
C GLY A 22 -44.70 -21.95 29.14
N ALA A 23 -45.87 -21.57 28.63
CA ALA A 23 -46.39 -20.20 28.44
C ALA A 23 -47.93 -20.30 28.60
N PRO A 24 -48.74 -19.23 28.73
CA PRO A 24 -48.43 -17.78 28.69
C PRO A 24 -49.05 -16.97 29.86
N SER A 25 -48.93 -15.63 29.88
CA SER A 25 -50.05 -14.71 30.24
C SER A 25 -49.73 -13.21 30.08
N ASP A 26 -50.73 -12.48 29.61
CA ASP A 26 -50.81 -11.07 29.17
C ASP A 26 -50.65 -9.93 30.22
N GLY A 27 -50.59 -8.69 29.71
CA GLY A 27 -50.82 -7.42 30.42
C GLY A 27 -49.81 -6.31 30.02
N ALA A 28 -50.04 -5.30 29.15
CA ALA A 28 -51.17 -4.49 28.66
C ALA A 28 -51.07 -3.01 29.14
N ASN A 29 -51.43 -2.05 28.25
CA ASN A 29 -51.39 -0.56 28.35
C ASN A 29 -49.98 0.08 28.24
N GLY A 30 -49.73 1.23 27.57
CA GLY A 30 -50.57 2.23 26.88
C GLY A 30 -50.23 3.65 27.38
N ASP A 31 -50.00 4.70 26.58
CA ASP A 31 -49.99 4.92 25.11
C ASP A 31 -49.04 6.12 24.78
N GLY A 32 -48.74 6.58 23.55
CA GLY A 32 -49.32 6.31 22.22
C GLY A 32 -48.63 7.08 21.07
N LYS A 33 -49.40 7.73 20.18
CA LYS A 33 -48.93 8.65 19.11
C LYS A 33 -49.92 9.83 18.92
N PRO A 34 -49.52 10.91 18.20
CA PRO A 34 -50.07 11.02 16.84
C PRO A 34 -49.07 11.47 15.75
N VAL A 35 -49.43 11.15 14.51
CA VAL A 35 -48.80 11.60 13.25
C VAL A 35 -49.91 12.24 12.39
N PRO A 36 -49.60 13.25 11.56
CA PRO A 36 -50.17 13.31 10.21
C PRO A 36 -49.03 13.47 9.17
N ALA A 37 -48.83 12.60 8.16
CA ALA A 37 -49.71 12.12 7.09
C ALA A 37 -49.70 13.01 5.83
N GLY A 38 -49.19 12.47 4.71
CA GLY A 38 -49.03 13.19 3.43
C GLY A 38 -48.75 12.28 2.23
N ARG A 39 -49.79 11.60 1.73
CA ARG A 39 -49.96 10.84 0.46
C ARG A 39 -48.73 10.70 -0.49
N ALA A 40 -48.22 9.51 -0.80
CA ALA A 40 -48.83 8.38 -1.52
C ALA A 40 -48.99 8.52 -3.05
N ARG A 41 -48.39 7.59 -3.80
CA ARG A 41 -49.00 6.89 -4.95
C ARG A 41 -48.33 5.52 -5.17
N ARG A 42 -49.15 4.51 -5.48
CA ARG A 42 -48.74 3.14 -5.87
C ARG A 42 -48.92 2.96 -7.38
N SER A 43 -48.16 2.06 -7.98
CA SER A 43 -48.60 1.27 -9.14
C SER A 43 -48.00 -0.13 -9.07
N HIS A 44 -48.80 -1.13 -9.40
CA HIS A 44 -48.42 -2.52 -9.66
C HIS A 44 -49.00 -2.88 -11.03
N HIS A 45 -48.29 -3.62 -11.88
CA HIS A 45 -48.83 -4.71 -12.70
C HIS A 45 -47.70 -5.50 -13.42
N PRO A 46 -47.96 -6.73 -13.94
CA PRO A 46 -47.08 -7.89 -13.73
C PRO A 46 -46.37 -8.37 -15.03
N PRO A 47 -45.67 -9.54 -15.07
CA PRO A 47 -44.74 -9.87 -16.15
C PRO A 47 -45.41 -10.51 -17.37
N ARG A 48 -44.68 -10.58 -18.49
CA ARG A 48 -44.96 -11.49 -19.62
C ARG A 48 -43.75 -12.34 -19.95
N ARG A 49 -44.03 -13.57 -20.38
CA ARG A 49 -43.09 -14.61 -20.80
C ARG A 49 -43.62 -15.22 -22.10
N LEU A 50 -42.87 -15.09 -23.17
CA LEU A 50 -42.91 -15.78 -24.47
C LEU A 50 -41.54 -15.44 -25.10
N GLU A 51 -40.82 -16.25 -25.84
CA GLU A 51 -40.75 -17.68 -26.16
C GLU A 51 -39.42 -17.81 -26.97
N GLU A 52 -39.02 -19.01 -27.38
CA GLU A 52 -37.71 -19.25 -28.00
C GLU A 52 -37.73 -19.04 -29.51
N GLU A 53 -36.70 -18.40 -30.08
CA GLU A 53 -36.25 -18.66 -31.45
C GLU A 53 -34.71 -18.77 -31.47
N GLU A 54 -34.21 -19.93 -31.90
CA GLU A 54 -32.79 -20.13 -32.19
C GLU A 54 -32.43 -19.54 -33.56
N GLU A 55 -31.45 -18.63 -33.61
CA GLU A 55 -30.61 -18.47 -34.81
C GLU A 55 -29.12 -18.52 -34.41
N GLY A 56 -28.44 -19.59 -34.79
CA GLY A 56 -27.02 -19.77 -34.54
C GLY A 56 -26.15 -18.86 -35.42
N LYS A 57 -25.43 -17.92 -34.81
CA LYS A 57 -24.26 -17.26 -35.41
C LYS A 57 -23.07 -17.30 -34.44
N GLN A 58 -22.02 -18.01 -34.85
CA GLN A 58 -20.74 -18.02 -34.14
C GLN A 58 -20.08 -16.63 -34.27
N LEU A 59 -20.01 -15.87 -33.18
CA LEU A 59 -19.14 -14.70 -33.07
C LEU A 59 -17.98 -14.99 -32.11
N GLY A 60 -16.78 -14.52 -32.50
CA GLY A 60 -15.57 -14.67 -31.71
C GLY A 60 -15.62 -13.93 -30.37
N LYS A 61 -14.78 -14.37 -29.42
CA LYS A 61 -14.72 -13.87 -28.05
C LYS A 61 -14.63 -12.32 -27.99
N PRO A 62 -15.49 -11.63 -27.23
CA PRO A 62 -15.39 -10.18 -27.07
C PRO A 62 -14.12 -9.81 -26.30
N LYS A 63 -13.44 -8.75 -26.77
CA LYS A 63 -12.32 -8.11 -26.07
C LYS A 63 -12.86 -7.35 -24.86
N PRO A 64 -12.20 -7.37 -23.68
CA PRO A 64 -12.69 -6.62 -22.52
C PRO A 64 -12.80 -5.12 -22.82
N PRO A 65 -13.81 -4.42 -22.27
CA PRO A 65 -13.98 -2.99 -22.48
C PRO A 65 -12.79 -2.22 -21.90
N LYS A 66 -12.39 -1.12 -22.57
CA LYS A 66 -11.46 -0.16 -21.96
C LYS A 66 -12.13 0.47 -20.73
N PRO A 67 -11.45 0.57 -19.58
CA PRO A 67 -11.96 1.35 -18.45
C PRO A 67 -12.09 2.83 -18.85
N PRO A 68 -12.97 3.59 -18.17
CA PRO A 68 -13.12 5.02 -18.43
C PRO A 68 -11.80 5.76 -18.15
N PRO A 69 -11.52 6.88 -18.85
CA PRO A 69 -10.38 7.71 -18.53
C PRO A 69 -10.57 8.32 -17.13
N LEU A 70 -9.65 8.04 -16.21
CA LEU A 70 -9.47 8.86 -15.01
C LEU A 70 -9.33 10.31 -15.45
N LYS A 71 -10.02 11.22 -14.75
CA LYS A 71 -9.95 12.66 -15.05
C LYS A 71 -8.48 13.10 -14.89
N PRO A 72 -7.89 13.83 -15.86
CA PRO A 72 -6.59 14.41 -15.63
C PRO A 72 -6.66 15.36 -14.42
N PRO A 73 -5.61 15.43 -13.58
CA PRO A 73 -5.57 16.44 -12.54
C PRO A 73 -5.73 17.83 -13.16
N LEU A 74 -6.55 18.66 -12.52
CA LEU A 74 -6.71 20.06 -12.92
C LEU A 74 -5.35 20.75 -12.85
N GLN A 75 -4.79 21.10 -14.00
CA GLN A 75 -3.60 21.96 -14.03
C GLN A 75 -3.96 23.30 -13.38
N PRO A 76 -3.28 23.73 -12.30
CA PRO A 76 -3.50 25.05 -11.74
C PRO A 76 -3.08 26.10 -12.78
N PRO A 77 -3.78 27.25 -12.87
CA PRO A 77 -3.47 28.27 -13.86
C PRO A 77 -2.07 28.85 -13.61
N LEU A 78 -1.27 28.92 -14.68
CA LEU A 78 0.05 29.56 -14.72
C LEU A 78 -0.03 31.05 -14.38
N GLN A 79 -0.01 31.39 -13.09
CA GLN A 79 0.27 32.75 -12.64
C GLN A 79 1.78 33.00 -12.69
N LYS A 80 2.19 33.98 -13.50
CA LYS A 80 3.53 34.54 -13.48
C LYS A 80 3.77 35.18 -12.11
N GLN A 81 4.64 34.59 -11.30
CA GLN A 81 5.09 35.25 -10.07
C GLN A 81 6.04 36.40 -10.43
N SER A 82 5.62 37.62 -10.06
CA SER A 82 6.42 38.83 -10.14
C SER A 82 6.46 39.53 -8.78
N SER A 83 7.55 39.28 -8.04
CA SER A 83 7.96 40.02 -6.84
C SER A 83 9.49 39.91 -6.78
N VAL A 84 10.23 40.90 -7.29
CA VAL A 84 10.66 42.09 -6.53
C VAL A 84 11.42 41.67 -5.27
N GLY A 85 12.72 41.89 -5.26
CA GLY A 85 13.63 41.21 -4.33
C GLY A 85 14.13 42.07 -3.16
N SER A 86 15.03 41.47 -2.39
CA SER A 86 15.97 42.16 -1.52
C SER A 86 17.40 41.74 -1.84
N THR A 87 18.24 42.72 -2.18
CA THR A 87 19.71 42.66 -2.15
C THR A 87 20.20 42.41 -0.71
N SER A 88 21.42 41.96 -0.39
CA SER A 88 22.71 41.75 -1.07
C SER A 88 23.38 40.51 -0.42
N ASP A 89 24.41 39.84 -0.94
CA ASP A 89 25.62 40.34 -1.60
C ASP A 89 26.17 39.39 -2.66
N ALA A 90 27.02 39.93 -3.55
CA ALA A 90 27.61 39.19 -4.66
C ALA A 90 29.05 38.72 -4.33
N SER A 91 29.28 37.40 -4.41
CA SER A 91 30.60 36.85 -4.73
C SER A 91 30.47 35.92 -5.94
N THR A 92 31.08 36.34 -7.05
CA THR A 92 31.03 35.63 -8.33
C THR A 92 32.06 34.51 -8.35
N GLU A 93 31.61 33.25 -8.25
CA GLU A 93 32.42 32.07 -8.60
C GLU A 93 31.66 31.16 -9.59
N ARG A 94 32.42 30.29 -10.26
CA ARG A 94 32.13 29.86 -11.64
C ARG A 94 31.12 28.71 -11.74
N ALA A 95 30.40 28.70 -12.86
CA ALA A 95 29.53 27.60 -13.23
C ALA A 95 30.28 26.26 -13.36
N SER A 96 29.81 25.25 -12.64
CA SER A 96 30.05 23.83 -12.91
C SER A 96 28.77 23.04 -12.62
N SER A 97 28.37 22.23 -13.59
CA SER A 97 27.39 21.11 -13.56
C SER A 97 26.11 21.24 -12.70
N PRO A 98 24.90 21.19 -13.31
CA PRO A 98 23.64 21.10 -12.57
C PRO A 98 23.38 19.67 -12.07
N THR A 99 24.23 19.16 -11.18
CA THR A 99 23.80 18.08 -10.28
C THR A 99 22.74 18.71 -9.38
N PRO A 100 21.48 18.20 -9.32
CA PRO A 100 20.50 18.74 -8.39
C PRO A 100 21.08 18.61 -6.98
N LEU A 101 21.30 19.74 -6.31
CA LEU A 101 21.81 19.73 -4.95
C LEU A 101 20.78 19.02 -4.08
N ILE A 102 21.24 17.98 -3.37
CA ILE A 102 20.55 17.40 -2.22
C ILE A 102 20.40 18.52 -1.19
N LYS A 103 19.23 19.16 -1.22
CA LYS A 103 18.91 20.37 -0.47
C LYS A 103 18.45 19.92 0.90
N ASP A 104 19.36 20.08 1.86
CA ASP A 104 19.20 19.79 3.28
C ASP A 104 19.08 18.30 3.63
N ARG A 105 20.24 17.70 3.94
CA ARG A 105 20.36 16.38 4.59
C ARG A 105 19.91 16.47 6.06
N CYS A 106 18.62 16.68 6.29
CA CYS A 106 17.99 16.74 7.61
C CYS A 106 16.83 15.74 7.70
N GLY A 107 16.41 15.42 8.94
CA GLY A 107 15.14 14.72 9.15
C GLY A 107 13.97 15.65 8.85
N GLN A 108 12.96 15.13 8.15
CA GLN A 108 11.76 15.85 7.69
C GLN A 108 10.55 14.92 7.80
N GLY A 109 9.32 15.47 7.87
CA GLY A 109 8.10 14.66 7.87
C GLY A 109 8.02 13.60 8.98
N PHE A 110 8.50 13.94 10.18
CA PHE A 110 8.68 13.02 11.32
C PHE A 110 9.73 11.91 11.15
N CYS A 111 10.31 11.73 9.96
CA CYS A 111 11.38 10.76 9.71
C CYS A 111 12.76 11.31 10.09
N LEU A 112 13.45 10.65 11.04
CA LEU A 112 14.85 10.94 11.38
C LEU A 112 15.85 10.22 10.47
N LEU A 113 15.50 9.02 10.01
CA LEU A 113 16.27 8.16 9.12
C LEU A 113 15.30 7.53 8.12
N ASN A 114 15.75 7.28 6.89
CA ASN A 114 14.94 6.59 5.90
C ASN A 114 15.09 5.07 6.06
N ASN A 115 14.14 4.47 6.79
CA ASN A 115 14.19 3.05 7.17
C ASN A 115 14.16 2.12 5.95
N VAL A 116 13.30 2.40 4.97
CA VAL A 116 13.16 1.56 3.77
C VAL A 116 14.40 1.60 2.87
N ALA A 117 15.04 2.75 2.71
CA ALA A 117 16.29 2.88 1.95
C ALA A 117 17.48 2.22 2.69
N ILE A 118 17.52 2.29 4.02
CA ILE A 118 18.49 1.53 4.83
C ILE A 118 18.29 0.02 4.61
N ALA A 119 17.05 -0.48 4.68
CA ALA A 119 16.73 -1.89 4.43
C ALA A 119 17.11 -2.32 2.99
N ALA A 120 16.78 -1.51 1.98
CA ALA A 120 17.15 -1.76 0.59
C ALA A 120 18.68 -1.84 0.41
N LYS A 121 19.43 -0.88 0.96
CA LYS A 121 20.88 -0.85 0.84
C LYS A 121 21.54 -2.00 1.61
N TYR A 122 21.01 -2.34 2.79
CA TYR A 122 21.47 -3.48 3.57
C TYR A 122 21.27 -4.79 2.80
N ALA A 123 20.10 -5.01 2.21
CA ALA A 123 19.81 -6.20 1.41
C ALA A 123 20.76 -6.35 0.21
N LEU A 124 20.99 -5.26 -0.54
CA LEU A 124 21.89 -5.24 -1.68
C LEU A 124 23.37 -5.49 -1.31
N LEU A 125 23.79 -5.12 -0.10
CA LEU A 125 25.19 -5.28 0.35
C LEU A 125 25.43 -6.63 1.05
N GLN A 126 24.59 -7.01 2.01
CA GLN A 126 24.80 -8.21 2.83
C GLN A 126 24.21 -9.49 2.20
N HIS A 127 23.20 -9.34 1.34
CA HIS A 127 22.52 -10.46 0.70
C HIS A 127 22.70 -10.48 -0.83
N ALA A 128 23.77 -9.85 -1.35
CA ALA A 128 24.06 -9.70 -2.78
C ALA A 128 24.01 -11.00 -3.62
N ALA A 129 24.27 -12.15 -3.01
CA ALA A 129 24.16 -13.46 -3.64
C ALA A 129 22.70 -13.88 -3.97
N ALA A 130 21.72 -13.37 -3.22
CA ALA A 130 20.30 -13.69 -3.35
C ALA A 130 19.43 -12.49 -3.78
N VAL A 131 19.88 -11.26 -3.49
CA VAL A 131 19.17 -10.01 -3.77
C VAL A 131 20.06 -9.08 -4.59
N ARG A 132 19.76 -8.93 -5.89
CA ARG A 132 20.47 -8.01 -6.79
C ARG A 132 19.61 -6.83 -7.21
N ARG A 133 18.29 -6.98 -7.27
CA ARG A 133 17.29 -5.94 -7.49
C ARG A 133 16.33 -5.82 -6.31
N VAL A 134 16.07 -4.59 -5.84
CA VAL A 134 15.07 -4.29 -4.80
C VAL A 134 13.99 -3.40 -5.39
N ALA A 135 12.72 -3.71 -5.15
CA ALA A 135 11.63 -2.77 -5.41
C ALA A 135 11.06 -2.27 -4.08
N ILE A 136 10.79 -0.97 -4.00
CA ILE A 136 10.10 -0.31 -2.91
C ILE A 136 8.74 0.13 -3.46
N ILE A 137 7.66 -0.34 -2.83
CA ILE A 137 6.31 0.21 -3.02
C ILE A 137 6.01 1.09 -1.81
N ASP A 138 5.46 2.25 -2.06
CA ASP A 138 5.12 3.26 -1.07
C ASP A 138 3.67 3.69 -1.27
N TRP A 139 2.84 3.50 -0.24
CA TRP A 139 1.42 3.84 -0.25
C TRP A 139 1.02 4.74 0.92
N ASP A 140 2.00 5.34 1.60
CA ASP A 140 1.77 6.47 2.50
C ASP A 140 1.04 7.60 1.75
N LEU A 141 0.21 8.37 2.46
CA LEU A 141 -0.49 9.50 1.85
C LEU A 141 0.48 10.55 1.31
N HIS A 142 1.64 10.69 1.95
CA HIS A 142 2.64 11.68 1.58
C HIS A 142 3.62 11.09 0.55
N HIS A 143 4.12 11.93 -0.36
CA HIS A 143 5.20 11.49 -1.23
C HIS A 143 6.46 11.22 -0.40
N GLY A 144 7.00 10.00 -0.47
CA GLY A 144 8.27 9.60 0.15
C GLY A 144 9.49 10.22 -0.54
N ASN A 145 9.54 11.56 -0.56
CA ASN A 145 10.54 12.38 -1.24
C ASN A 145 11.99 12.01 -0.85
N GLY A 146 12.23 11.70 0.43
CA GLY A 146 13.53 11.22 0.89
C GLY A 146 13.91 9.85 0.32
N THR A 147 12.94 8.97 0.05
CA THR A 147 13.19 7.68 -0.59
C THR A 147 13.53 7.86 -2.06
N GLU A 148 12.77 8.70 -2.80
CA GLU A 148 13.12 9.05 -4.19
C GLU A 148 14.54 9.65 -4.24
N GLU A 149 14.84 10.68 -3.45
CA GLU A 149 16.12 11.37 -3.48
C GLU A 149 17.30 10.42 -3.18
N ILE A 150 17.19 9.59 -2.13
CA ILE A 150 18.23 8.64 -1.75
C ILE A 150 18.43 7.59 -2.86
N VAL A 151 17.36 7.00 -3.40
CA VAL A 151 17.45 5.98 -4.46
C VAL A 151 18.05 6.58 -5.73
N ARG A 152 17.61 7.77 -6.16
CA ARG A 152 18.19 8.46 -7.32
C ARG A 152 19.67 8.79 -7.12
N SER A 153 20.08 9.17 -5.91
CA SER A 153 21.48 9.47 -5.59
C SER A 153 22.42 8.27 -5.72
N TRP A 154 21.90 7.04 -5.66
CA TRP A 154 22.72 5.83 -5.87
C TRP A 154 23.09 5.59 -7.33
N GLY A 155 22.41 6.23 -8.30
CA GLY A 155 22.75 6.16 -9.72
C GLY A 155 22.73 4.74 -10.31
N CYS A 156 21.86 3.87 -9.80
CA CYS A 156 21.88 2.44 -10.09
C CYS A 156 20.52 1.88 -10.53
N ASP A 157 20.50 1.18 -11.66
CA ASP A 157 19.27 0.63 -12.26
C ASP A 157 18.70 -0.61 -11.54
N ASN A 158 19.23 -0.94 -10.36
CA ASN A 158 18.86 -2.11 -9.58
C ASN A 158 18.00 -1.80 -8.34
N VAL A 159 17.47 -0.58 -8.25
CA VAL A 159 16.42 -0.22 -7.30
C VAL A 159 15.29 0.50 -8.03
N LEU A 160 14.05 0.04 -7.81
CA LEU A 160 12.83 0.70 -8.27
C LEU A 160 12.11 1.29 -7.06
N TYR A 161 11.77 2.58 -7.10
CA TYR A 161 10.84 3.22 -6.17
C TYR A 161 9.50 3.48 -6.88
N ALA A 162 8.39 3.07 -6.27
CA ALA A 162 7.05 3.26 -6.80
C ALA A 162 6.11 3.77 -5.70
N SER A 163 5.62 5.00 -5.83
CA SER A 163 4.78 5.68 -4.84
C SER A 163 3.42 6.09 -5.42
N LEU A 164 2.36 5.94 -4.63
CA LEU A 164 1.06 6.58 -4.89
C LEU A 164 0.62 7.39 -3.67
N HIS A 165 0.57 8.70 -3.84
CA HIS A 165 0.45 9.69 -2.77
C HIS A 165 -0.53 10.79 -3.15
N GLY A 166 -1.03 11.52 -2.16
CA GLY A 166 -1.79 12.74 -2.35
C GLY A 166 -0.94 13.84 -3.00
N ALA A 167 -1.49 14.55 -3.97
CA ALA A 167 -0.83 15.69 -4.60
C ALA A 167 -1.83 16.84 -4.83
N GLU A 168 -1.63 17.93 -4.09
CA GLU A 168 -2.35 19.19 -4.22
C GLU A 168 -1.38 20.34 -3.92
N GLN A 169 -1.71 21.56 -4.36
CA GLN A 169 -0.91 22.74 -4.02
C GLN A 169 -0.83 22.92 -2.51
N PHE A 170 0.37 23.15 -1.97
CA PHE A 170 0.65 23.24 -0.52
C PHE A 170 0.39 21.95 0.29
N PHE A 171 0.17 20.80 -0.36
CA PHE A 171 0.16 19.51 0.34
C PHE A 171 1.60 19.02 0.55
N TYR A 172 1.95 18.71 1.80
CA TYR A 172 3.30 18.26 2.16
C TYR A 172 3.66 16.94 1.44
N PRO A 173 4.90 16.73 0.96
CA PRO A 173 6.07 17.63 0.98
C PRO A 173 6.22 18.51 -0.29
N GLU A 174 5.12 18.82 -1.00
CA GLU A 174 5.11 19.62 -2.24
C GLU A 174 6.00 19.07 -3.39
N THR A 175 6.24 17.75 -3.39
CA THR A 175 6.96 17.02 -4.44
C THR A 175 6.13 15.82 -4.94
N GLY A 176 6.61 15.06 -5.92
CA GLY A 176 5.83 13.94 -6.52
C GLY A 176 4.64 14.38 -7.40
N THR A 177 4.43 15.69 -7.57
CA THR A 177 3.23 16.30 -8.18
C THR A 177 2.99 15.99 -9.66
N ALA A 178 3.90 15.28 -10.33
CA ALA A 178 3.78 14.87 -11.72
C ALA A 178 3.77 13.33 -11.85
N LEU A 179 2.91 12.81 -12.73
CA LEU A 179 2.91 11.39 -13.09
C LEU A 179 4.23 11.05 -13.80
N GLN A 180 5.10 10.29 -13.13
CA GLN A 180 6.36 9.80 -13.66
C GLN A 180 6.30 8.29 -13.79
N LEU A 181 6.75 7.77 -14.95
CA LEU A 181 6.74 6.34 -15.29
C LEU A 181 8.09 5.97 -15.93
N GLU A 182 9.15 6.14 -15.15
CA GLU A 182 10.54 5.81 -15.49
C GLU A 182 10.85 4.34 -15.09
N PRO A 183 11.89 3.69 -15.66
CA PRO A 183 12.18 2.27 -15.37
C PRO A 183 12.46 1.93 -13.90
N THR A 184 12.90 2.92 -13.12
CA THR A 184 13.27 2.81 -11.69
C THR A 184 12.56 3.83 -10.80
N LEU A 185 11.64 4.62 -11.36
CA LEU A 185 10.83 5.58 -10.61
C LEU A 185 9.40 5.64 -11.16
N VAL A 186 8.43 5.37 -10.28
CA VAL A 186 7.00 5.52 -10.56
C VAL A 186 6.39 6.43 -9.51
N ASN A 187 6.04 7.66 -9.88
CA ASN A 187 5.29 8.59 -9.03
C ASN A 187 3.86 8.69 -9.57
N VAL A 188 2.87 8.35 -8.75
CA VAL A 188 1.45 8.39 -9.09
C VAL A 188 0.75 9.41 -8.18
N PRO A 189 0.74 10.70 -8.54
CA PRO A 189 0.02 11.72 -7.80
C PRO A 189 -1.50 11.50 -7.92
N LEU A 190 -2.18 11.48 -6.77
CA LEU A 190 -3.63 11.28 -6.65
C LEU A 190 -4.30 12.54 -6.08
N ALA A 191 -5.51 12.81 -6.56
CA ALA A 191 -6.23 14.02 -6.23
C ALA A 191 -6.95 13.92 -4.87
N ARG A 192 -7.20 15.07 -4.24
CA ARG A 192 -8.07 15.13 -3.05
C ARG A 192 -9.44 14.52 -3.37
N GLY A 193 -9.88 13.63 -2.49
CA GLY A 193 -11.10 12.87 -2.62
C GLY A 193 -11.02 11.63 -3.51
N THR A 194 -9.83 11.07 -3.80
CA THR A 194 -9.71 9.77 -4.50
C THR A 194 -10.36 8.64 -3.68
N PRO A 195 -11.33 7.89 -4.24
CA PRO A 195 -11.96 6.75 -3.59
C PRO A 195 -11.11 5.45 -3.67
N PRO A 196 -11.42 4.41 -2.85
CA PRO A 196 -10.72 3.13 -2.85
C PRO A 196 -10.56 2.45 -4.21
N ASP A 197 -11.60 2.46 -5.03
CA ASP A 197 -11.61 1.77 -6.33
C ASP A 197 -10.71 2.46 -7.36
N GLU A 198 -10.69 3.80 -7.38
CA GLU A 198 -9.74 4.55 -8.19
C GLU A 198 -8.29 4.37 -7.72
N TYR A 199 -8.04 4.29 -6.39
CA TYR A 199 -6.70 4.02 -5.86
C TYR A 199 -6.19 2.64 -6.26
N LEU A 200 -7.01 1.59 -6.07
CA LEU A 200 -6.67 0.23 -6.48
C LEU A 200 -6.49 0.13 -8.00
N ALA A 201 -7.32 0.81 -8.79
CA ALA A 201 -7.15 0.89 -10.23
C ALA A 201 -5.87 1.61 -10.66
N ALA A 202 -5.42 2.63 -9.92
CA ALA A 202 -4.13 3.28 -10.14
C ALA A 202 -2.96 2.35 -9.81
N PHE A 203 -3.03 1.61 -8.71
CA PHE A 203 -2.05 0.59 -8.33
C PHE A 203 -1.91 -0.50 -9.42
N ASP A 204 -3.03 -1.07 -9.85
CA ASP A 204 -3.06 -2.10 -10.89
C ASP A 204 -2.62 -1.59 -12.27
N ARG A 205 -2.79 -0.29 -12.54
CA ARG A 205 -2.43 0.35 -13.81
C ARG A 205 -0.97 0.80 -13.91
N TYR A 206 -0.37 1.25 -12.81
CA TYR A 206 0.95 1.89 -12.84
C TYR A 206 2.00 1.11 -12.04
N VAL A 207 1.69 0.64 -10.83
CA VAL A 207 2.65 -0.04 -9.96
C VAL A 207 2.86 -1.49 -10.39
N VAL A 208 1.77 -2.25 -10.58
CA VAL A 208 1.85 -3.67 -10.98
C VAL A 208 2.70 -3.88 -12.25
N PRO A 209 2.51 -3.12 -13.35
CA PRO A 209 3.32 -3.30 -14.56
C PRO A 209 4.79 -2.91 -14.39
N ALA A 210 5.09 -1.91 -13.54
CA ALA A 210 6.47 -1.50 -13.28
C ALA A 210 7.23 -2.57 -12.48
N ILE A 211 6.61 -3.11 -11.44
CA ILE A 211 7.16 -4.23 -10.66
C ILE A 211 7.31 -5.48 -11.55
N ASP A 212 6.32 -5.77 -12.41
CA ASP A 212 6.38 -6.88 -13.37
C ASP A 212 7.51 -6.74 -14.40
N ALA A 213 7.82 -5.53 -14.87
CA ALA A 213 8.92 -5.26 -15.78
C ALA A 213 10.29 -5.36 -15.09
N PHE A 214 10.39 -4.77 -13.89
CA PHE A 214 11.62 -4.71 -13.10
C PHE A 214 12.03 -6.07 -12.50
N ARG A 215 11.05 -6.92 -12.18
CA ARG A 215 11.23 -8.28 -11.64
C ARG A 215 12.17 -8.27 -10.42
N PRO A 216 11.78 -7.71 -9.27
CA PRO A 216 12.66 -7.57 -8.10
C PRO A 216 13.07 -8.93 -7.52
N ASP A 217 14.23 -8.96 -6.86
CA ASP A 217 14.69 -10.12 -6.06
C ASP A 217 14.29 -9.98 -4.58
N LEU A 218 13.77 -8.81 -4.16
CA LEU A 218 13.18 -8.48 -2.85
C LEU A 218 12.18 -7.33 -3.03
N LEU A 219 11.02 -7.39 -2.37
CA LEU A 219 10.05 -6.30 -2.34
C LEU A 219 9.94 -5.71 -0.93
N LEU A 220 9.98 -4.39 -0.82
CA LEU A 220 9.84 -3.61 0.40
C LEU A 220 8.57 -2.75 0.34
N LEU A 221 7.91 -2.57 1.47
CA LEU A 221 6.78 -1.64 1.62
C LEU A 221 7.14 -0.52 2.59
N SER A 222 6.97 0.72 2.14
CA SER A 222 6.71 1.87 2.99
C SER A 222 5.20 1.92 3.22
N CYS A 223 4.78 1.47 4.40
CA CYS A 223 3.41 1.13 4.72
C CYS A 223 2.80 2.18 5.65
N GLY A 224 2.40 3.31 5.07
CA GLY A 224 1.58 4.32 5.75
C GLY A 224 0.09 3.96 5.74
N PHE A 225 -0.63 4.36 6.79
CA PHE A 225 -2.08 4.16 6.95
C PHE A 225 -2.87 5.49 7.03
N ASP A 226 -2.21 6.62 6.79
CA ASP A 226 -2.77 7.98 6.83
C ASP A 226 -3.62 8.36 5.61
N ALA A 227 -3.55 7.59 4.51
CA ALA A 227 -4.50 7.67 3.40
C ALA A 227 -5.89 7.09 3.75
N HIS A 228 -6.11 6.67 5.01
CA HIS A 228 -7.42 6.23 5.50
C HIS A 228 -8.41 7.39 5.59
N ARG A 229 -9.67 7.15 5.20
CA ARG A 229 -10.72 8.19 5.11
C ARG A 229 -10.92 8.96 6.43
N ASP A 230 -10.70 8.28 7.56
CA ASP A 230 -10.96 8.77 8.92
C ASP A 230 -9.66 9.19 9.66
N ASP A 231 -8.53 9.45 8.99
CA ASP A 231 -7.27 9.83 9.66
C ASP A 231 -7.29 11.28 10.26
N ALA A 232 -6.14 11.89 10.58
CA ALA A 232 -6.05 13.20 11.23
C ALA A 232 -6.86 14.30 10.51
N PRO A 233 -7.43 15.30 11.21
CA PRO A 233 -8.43 16.21 10.62
C PRO A 233 -8.00 16.95 9.34
N ASP A 234 -6.70 17.24 9.19
CA ASP A 234 -6.07 17.88 8.04
C ASP A 234 -5.77 16.92 6.87
N LEU A 235 -5.65 15.63 7.14
CA LEU A 235 -5.45 14.55 6.17
C LEU A 235 -6.76 13.84 5.78
N SER A 236 -7.74 13.84 6.69
CA SER A 236 -9.00 13.10 6.59
C SER A 236 -9.72 13.44 5.28
N GLY A 237 -10.14 12.38 4.58
CA GLY A 237 -10.79 12.51 3.29
C GLY A 237 -9.90 12.93 2.10
N PHE A 238 -8.58 13.13 2.27
CA PHE A 238 -7.69 13.45 1.14
C PHE A 238 -7.62 12.28 0.17
N ILE A 239 -7.18 11.11 0.64
CA ILE A 239 -7.51 9.84 0.01
C ILE A 239 -8.49 9.15 0.97
N ARG A 240 -9.43 8.37 0.45
CA ARG A 240 -10.50 7.75 1.25
C ARG A 240 -10.34 6.24 1.35
N LEU A 241 -9.14 5.76 1.68
CA LEU A 241 -8.92 4.32 1.84
C LEU A 241 -9.64 3.80 3.09
N GLU A 242 -9.93 2.50 3.08
CA GLU A 242 -10.62 1.77 4.14
C GLU A 242 -9.84 0.47 4.42
N VAL A 243 -10.12 -0.22 5.53
CA VAL A 243 -9.40 -1.43 5.96
C VAL A 243 -9.33 -2.49 4.85
N GLU A 244 -10.45 -2.73 4.17
CA GLU A 244 -10.57 -3.64 3.03
C GLU A 244 -9.66 -3.24 1.86
N THR A 245 -9.34 -1.96 1.74
CA THR A 245 -8.45 -1.41 0.70
C THR A 245 -6.99 -1.72 1.02
N TYR A 246 -6.57 -1.55 2.28
CA TYR A 246 -5.23 -1.91 2.72
C TYR A 246 -5.01 -3.43 2.69
N THR A 247 -6.01 -4.24 3.05
CA THR A 247 -6.00 -5.70 2.80
C THR A 247 -5.80 -5.99 1.32
N ALA A 248 -6.56 -5.33 0.44
CA ALA A 248 -6.47 -5.54 -1.01
C ALA A 248 -5.15 -5.04 -1.65
N LEU A 249 -4.48 -4.05 -1.07
CA LEU A 249 -3.12 -3.61 -1.42
C LEU A 249 -2.07 -4.62 -0.95
N THR A 250 -2.23 -5.13 0.29
CA THR A 250 -1.35 -6.15 0.88
C THR A 250 -1.36 -7.44 0.08
N ALA A 251 -2.55 -7.93 -0.30
CA ALA A 251 -2.73 -9.09 -1.16
C ALA A 251 -2.02 -8.92 -2.52
N ARG A 252 -2.08 -7.72 -3.12
CA ARG A 252 -1.39 -7.40 -4.38
C ARG A 252 0.13 -7.38 -4.22
N ALA A 253 0.64 -6.73 -3.18
CA ALA A 253 2.07 -6.71 -2.86
C ALA A 253 2.62 -8.13 -2.61
N ALA A 254 1.90 -8.95 -1.85
CA ALA A 254 2.26 -10.35 -1.61
C ALA A 254 2.21 -11.19 -2.89
N ALA A 255 1.22 -10.98 -3.76
CA ALA A 255 1.15 -11.65 -5.07
C ALA A 255 2.32 -11.26 -6.00
N LEU A 256 2.72 -9.98 -6.02
CA LEU A 256 3.92 -9.52 -6.73
C LEU A 256 5.19 -10.14 -6.15
N ALA A 257 5.33 -10.18 -4.82
CA ALA A 257 6.48 -10.76 -4.15
C ALA A 257 6.58 -12.28 -4.43
N LYS A 258 5.46 -13.01 -4.38
CA LYS A 258 5.37 -14.43 -4.73
C LYS A 258 5.77 -14.69 -6.19
N ARG A 259 5.40 -13.78 -7.11
CA ARG A 259 5.69 -13.88 -8.55
C ARG A 259 7.16 -13.67 -8.91
N HIS A 260 7.83 -12.69 -8.28
CA HIS A 260 9.18 -12.25 -8.67
C HIS A 260 10.29 -12.66 -7.72
N CYS A 261 10.06 -12.53 -6.41
CA CYS A 261 11.07 -12.74 -5.37
C CYS A 261 10.75 -13.94 -4.45
N GLY A 262 9.94 -14.89 -4.91
CA GLY A 262 9.63 -16.11 -4.16
C GLY A 262 8.97 -15.86 -2.80
N GLY A 263 8.21 -14.77 -2.67
CA GLY A 263 7.53 -14.37 -1.43
C GLY A 263 8.37 -13.51 -0.49
N ARG A 264 9.58 -13.06 -0.89
CA ARG A 264 10.40 -12.15 -0.08
C ARG A 264 9.81 -10.73 -0.07
N LEU A 265 8.98 -10.49 0.94
CA LEU A 265 8.30 -9.23 1.23
C LEU A 265 8.70 -8.78 2.64
N LEU A 266 9.09 -7.51 2.79
CA LEU A 266 9.28 -6.87 4.10
C LEU A 266 8.45 -5.57 4.14
N SER A 267 7.68 -5.39 5.19
CA SER A 267 6.88 -4.18 5.41
C SER A 267 7.45 -3.36 6.56
N LEU A 268 7.47 -2.04 6.40
CA LEU A 268 7.90 -1.06 7.40
C LEU A 268 6.76 -0.05 7.59
N LEU A 269 6.35 0.18 8.83
CA LEU A 269 5.33 1.18 9.17
C LEU A 269 5.89 2.60 8.93
N GLU A 270 5.08 3.45 8.27
CA GLU A 270 5.37 4.88 8.06
C GLU A 270 4.30 5.73 8.78
N GLY A 271 3.45 6.49 8.07
CA GLY A 271 2.37 7.31 8.64
C GLY A 271 1.11 6.57 9.08
N GLY A 272 0.16 7.32 9.62
CA GLY A 272 -1.12 6.85 10.17
C GLY A 272 -1.33 7.40 11.58
N TYR A 273 -2.29 8.31 11.76
CA TYR A 273 -2.36 9.18 12.93
C TYR A 273 -3.70 9.11 13.69
N ASN A 274 -4.75 8.56 13.09
CA ASN A 274 -5.92 8.11 13.85
C ASN A 274 -5.63 6.71 14.44
N LEU A 275 -5.55 6.60 15.76
CA LEU A 275 -5.22 5.35 16.47
C LEU A 275 -6.22 4.22 16.18
N ASP A 276 -7.52 4.51 16.17
CA ASP A 276 -8.58 3.53 15.91
C ASP A 276 -8.54 3.02 14.46
N ALA A 277 -8.07 3.84 13.52
CA ALA A 277 -7.85 3.43 12.13
C ALA A 277 -6.54 2.65 12.02
N LEU A 278 -5.44 3.19 12.56
CA LEU A 278 -4.11 2.58 12.53
C LEU A 278 -4.13 1.16 13.08
N GLU A 279 -4.77 0.92 14.24
CA GLU A 279 -4.89 -0.42 14.84
C GLU A 279 -5.54 -1.42 13.86
N LYS A 280 -6.71 -1.07 13.31
CA LYS A 280 -7.48 -1.95 12.41
C LYS A 280 -6.75 -2.20 11.09
N ASN A 281 -6.13 -1.17 10.52
CA ASN A 281 -5.39 -1.29 9.26
C ASN A 281 -4.09 -2.09 9.43
N ALA A 282 -3.36 -1.87 10.53
CA ALA A 282 -2.15 -2.63 10.84
C ALA A 282 -2.46 -4.10 11.16
N GLU A 283 -3.53 -4.39 11.92
CA GLU A 283 -4.01 -5.76 12.15
C GLU A 283 -4.35 -6.44 10.83
N ALA A 284 -5.21 -5.83 10.01
CA ALA A 284 -5.63 -6.39 8.72
C ALA A 284 -4.45 -6.62 7.75
N HIS A 285 -3.49 -5.69 7.72
CA HIS A 285 -2.24 -5.84 6.96
C HIS A 285 -1.42 -7.04 7.43
N VAL A 286 -1.18 -7.19 8.73
CA VAL A 286 -0.40 -8.31 9.29
C VAL A 286 -1.12 -9.65 9.10
N VAL A 287 -2.44 -9.68 9.31
CA VAL A 287 -3.29 -10.87 9.09
C VAL A 287 -3.23 -11.31 7.62
N GLU A 288 -3.34 -10.39 6.66
CA GLU A 288 -3.21 -10.70 5.24
C GLU A 288 -1.80 -11.17 4.86
N LEU A 289 -0.74 -10.55 5.41
CA LEU A 289 0.63 -11.04 5.22
C LEU A 289 0.81 -12.49 5.71
N VAL A 290 0.23 -12.83 6.87
CA VAL A 290 0.25 -14.20 7.43
C VAL A 290 -0.58 -15.16 6.57
N HIS A 291 -1.72 -14.72 6.01
CA HIS A 291 -2.52 -15.54 5.10
C HIS A 291 -1.83 -15.80 3.75
N GLN A 292 -1.05 -14.85 3.23
CA GLN A 292 -0.32 -14.98 1.97
C GLN A 292 1.02 -15.71 2.11
N ALA A 293 1.57 -15.76 3.33
CA ALA A 293 2.81 -16.47 3.61
C ALA A 293 2.69 -17.96 3.28
N ALA A 294 3.74 -18.50 2.65
CA ALA A 294 3.95 -19.95 2.67
C ALA A 294 4.18 -20.40 4.12
N PRO A 295 3.80 -21.65 4.50
CA PRO A 295 4.18 -22.18 5.80
C PRO A 295 5.71 -22.04 5.97
N PRO A 296 6.18 -21.54 7.14
CA PRO A 296 7.58 -21.21 7.31
C PRO A 296 8.44 -22.46 7.08
N PRO A 297 9.63 -22.32 6.46
CA PRO A 297 10.62 -23.40 6.51
C PRO A 297 10.90 -23.73 7.98
N PRO A 298 11.32 -24.98 8.29
CA PRO A 298 11.74 -25.31 9.66
C PRO A 298 12.78 -24.28 10.11
N PRO A 299 12.71 -23.82 11.38
CA PRO A 299 13.50 -22.68 11.84
C PRO A 299 14.98 -22.94 11.57
N ALA A 300 15.56 -22.13 10.66
CA ALA A 300 16.99 -22.01 10.57
C ALA A 300 17.51 -21.51 11.93
N GLU A 301 18.72 -21.93 12.33
CA GLU A 301 19.36 -21.33 13.48
C GLU A 301 19.38 -19.81 13.30
N PRO A 302 19.02 -19.02 14.32
CA PRO A 302 18.97 -17.58 14.20
C PRO A 302 20.37 -17.09 13.83
N THR A 303 20.54 -16.63 12.60
CA THR A 303 21.80 -16.02 12.17
C THR A 303 22.06 -14.84 13.11
N PRO A 304 23.11 -14.90 13.96
CA PRO A 304 23.38 -13.81 14.88
C PRO A 304 23.58 -12.54 14.06
N PHE A 305 23.11 -11.40 14.57
CA PHE A 305 23.32 -10.12 13.92
C PHE A 305 24.83 -9.85 13.79
N ALA A 306 25.37 -10.15 12.62
CA ALA A 306 26.72 -9.78 12.26
C ALA A 306 26.69 -8.28 11.95
N PRO A 307 27.46 -7.44 12.68
CA PRO A 307 27.59 -6.05 12.27
C PRO A 307 28.13 -5.99 10.84
N PRO A 308 27.65 -5.06 9.99
CA PRO A 308 28.09 -4.97 8.61
C PRO A 308 29.63 -4.92 8.53
N PRO A 309 30.27 -5.60 7.57
CA PRO A 309 31.73 -5.62 7.45
C PRO A 309 32.29 -4.20 7.48
N ALA A 310 33.42 -3.99 8.15
CA ALA A 310 34.02 -2.66 8.29
C ALA A 310 34.23 -1.95 6.93
N ALA A 311 34.48 -2.71 5.85
CA ALA A 311 34.55 -2.20 4.49
C ALA A 311 33.21 -1.64 3.95
N ALA A 312 32.06 -2.24 4.31
CA ALA A 312 30.74 -1.73 3.94
C ALA A 312 30.39 -0.46 4.72
N VAL A 313 30.71 -0.42 6.03
CA VAL A 313 30.58 0.79 6.85
C VAL A 313 31.49 1.90 6.33
N ALA A 314 32.74 1.59 6.00
CA ALA A 314 33.69 2.52 5.40
C ALA A 314 33.25 3.00 4.01
N ALA A 315 32.63 2.16 3.18
CA ALA A 315 32.10 2.57 1.87
C ALA A 315 30.93 3.55 2.01
N VAL A 316 30.02 3.33 2.96
CA VAL A 316 28.93 4.28 3.28
C VAL A 316 29.50 5.59 3.85
N ALA A 317 30.45 5.50 4.78
CA ALA A 317 31.10 6.67 5.36
C ALA A 317 31.93 7.47 4.34
N ALA A 318 32.64 6.80 3.43
CA ALA A 318 33.40 7.42 2.36
C ALA A 318 32.49 8.05 1.30
N GLY A 319 31.35 7.42 0.97
CA GLY A 319 30.33 8.03 0.11
C GLY A 319 29.72 9.29 0.73
N ALA A 320 29.40 9.24 2.03
CA ALA A 320 28.92 10.40 2.77
C ALA A 320 29.97 11.52 2.86
N ALA A 321 31.24 11.18 3.11
CA ALA A 321 32.34 12.13 3.19
C ALA A 321 32.65 12.76 1.82
N ALA A 322 32.72 11.97 0.74
CA ALA A 322 32.91 12.48 -0.62
C ALA A 322 31.79 13.46 -1.01
N ALA A 323 30.54 13.11 -0.70
CA ALA A 323 29.39 14.00 -0.94
C ALA A 323 29.35 15.23 -0.02
N ALA A 324 30.12 15.25 1.07
CA ALA A 324 30.28 16.40 1.96
C ALA A 324 31.47 17.29 1.57
N MET A 325 32.52 16.73 0.99
CA MET A 325 33.70 17.45 0.48
C MET A 325 33.50 18.02 -0.95
N SER A 326 32.44 17.63 -1.64
CA SER A 326 32.00 18.22 -2.91
C SER A 326 31.00 19.38 -2.72
N ARG A 327 31.09 20.09 -1.59
CA ARG A 327 30.25 21.25 -1.20
C ARG A 327 31.14 22.46 -0.93
#